data_AF-A0A2W1KNG5-F1
#
_entry.id   AF-A0A2W1KNG5-F1
#
_cell.length_a   1.000
_cell.length_b   1.000
_cell.length_c   1.000
_cell.angle_alpha   90.00
_cell.angle_beta   90.00
_cell.angle_gamma   90.00
#
_symmetry.space_group_name_H-M   'P 1'
#
loop_
_entity.id
_entity.type
_entity.pdbx_description
1 polymer ?
#
loop_
_entity_poly.entity_id
_entity_poly.type
_entity_poly.pdbx_seq_one_letter_code
_entity_poly.pdbx_strand_id
1 'polypeptide(L)' 'MKYEHIYLNPADNGMAFRCGLKAYFTWYNAQRPDSALGDRTPDAVYAAGI' A
#
# COMPACT_ATOMS: atom_id res chain seq x y z
N MET A 1 -4.21 -1.37 -8.72
CA MET A 1 -2.93 -1.90 -8.21
C MET A 1 -1.83 -0.93 -8.65
N LYS A 2 -1.27 -0.14 -7.74
CA LYS A 2 -0.29 0.89 -8.11
C LYS A 2 1.08 0.25 -8.33
N TYR A 3 1.39 -0.04 -9.60
CA TYR A 3 2.65 -0.62 -10.06
C TYR A 3 3.88 0.26 -9.77
N GLU A 4 3.67 1.53 -9.41
CA GLU A 4 4.73 2.53 -9.19
C GLU A 4 5.80 2.07 -8.20
N HIS A 5 5.44 1.43 -7.08
CA HIS A 5 6.43 1.10 -6.06
C HIS A 5 7.34 -0.09 -6.43
N ILE A 6 6.82 -1.06 -7.19
CA ILE A 6 7.56 -2.25 -7.64
C ILE A 6 8.63 -1.86 -8.67
N TYR A 7 8.35 -0.90 -9.55
CA TYR A 7 9.31 -0.44 -10.56
C TYR A 7 10.32 0.57 -10.01
N LEU A 8 9.96 1.37 -9.01
CA LEU A 8 10.84 2.38 -8.42
C LEU A 8 11.79 1.83 -7.36
N ASN A 9 11.55 0.62 -6.84
CA ASN A 9 12.38 0.00 -5.81
C ASN A 9 12.78 -1.42 -6.22
N PRO A 10 13.75 -1.55 -7.15
CA PRO A 10 14.34 -2.84 -7.46
C PRO A 10 15.00 -3.39 -6.19
N ALA A 11 14.53 -4.55 -5.74
CA ALA A 11 15.09 -5.21 -4.57
C ALA A 11 16.20 -6.17 -4.99
N ASP A 12 17.30 -6.19 -4.23
CA ASP A 12 18.47 -7.02 -4.52
C ASP A 12 18.19 -8.53 -4.46
N ASN A 13 17.16 -8.94 -3.70
CA ASN A 13 16.74 -10.33 -3.58
C ASN A 13 15.24 -10.44 -3.23
N GLY A 14 14.69 -11.65 -3.38
CA GLY A 14 13.26 -11.90 -3.15
C GLY A 14 12.79 -11.65 -1.71
N MET A 15 13.66 -11.73 -0.71
CA MET A 15 13.31 -11.44 0.69
C MET A 15 13.18 -9.92 0.91
N ALA A 16 14.14 -9.14 0.41
CA ALA A 16 14.09 -7.69 0.40
C ALA A 16 12.84 -7.18 -0.35
N PHE A 17 12.49 -7.82 -1.48
CA PHE A 17 11.28 -7.48 -2.23
C PHE A 17 10.00 -7.69 -1.40
N ARG A 18 9.88 -8.84 -0.73
CA ARG A 18 8.72 -9.14 0.14
C ARG A 18 8.63 -8.16 1.32
N CYS A 19 9.75 -7.81 1.94
CA CYS A 19 9.79 -6.81 3.01
C CYS A 19 9.37 -5.42 2.51
N GLY A 20 9.89 -4.98 1.36
CA GLY A 20 9.52 -3.71 0.73
C GLY A 20 8.04 -3.65 0.38
N LEU A 21 7.50 -4.71 -0.23
CA LEU A 21 6.06 -4.83 -0.50
C LEU A 21 5.22 -4.75 0.77
N LYS A 22 5.62 -5.45 1.83
CA LYS A 22 4.90 -5.41 3.11
C LYS A 22 4.88 -3.98 3.66
N ALA A 23 6.02 -3.30 3.70
CA ALA A 23 6.10 -1.93 4.17
C ALA A 23 5.23 -0.98 3.34
N TYR A 24 5.25 -1.14 2.02
CA TYR A 24 4.43 -0.36 1.10
C TYR A 24 2.94 -0.56 1.31
N PHE A 25 2.48 -1.80 1.40
CA PHE A 25 1.05 -2.08 1.63
C PHE A 25 0.59 -1.55 2.98
N THR A 26 1.40 -1.68 4.04
CA THR A 26 1.10 -1.07 5.35
C THR A 26 0.95 0.44 5.23
N TRP A 27 1.90 1.12 4.56
CA TRP A 27 1.82 2.57 4.37
C TRP A 27 0.60 2.97 3.53
N TYR A 28 0.36 2.29 2.40
CA TYR A 28 -0.74 2.58 1.49
C TYR A 28 -2.09 2.45 2.20
N ASN A 29 -2.28 1.35 2.92
CA ASN A 29 -3.54 1.05 3.58
C ASN A 29 -3.82 1.99 4.77
N ALA A 30 -2.77 2.38 5.52
CA ALA A 30 -2.93 3.14 6.75
C ALA A 30 -2.87 4.67 6.56
N GLN A 31 -2.11 5.16 5.57
CA GLN A 31 -1.71 6.57 5.51
C GLN A 31 -2.08 7.31 4.22
N ARG A 32 -2.54 6.61 3.17
CA ARG A 32 -2.86 7.25 1.90
C ARG A 32 -4.37 7.40 1.75
N PRO A 33 -4.92 8.62 1.96
CA PRO A 33 -6.28 8.94 1.55
C PRO A 33 -6.46 8.66 0.06
N ASP A 34 -7.54 7.96 -0.28
CA ASP A 34 -7.91 7.75 -1.66
C ASP A 34 -9.21 8.50 -1.94
N SER A 35 -9.20 9.38 -2.93
CA SER A 35 -10.40 10.15 -3.29
C SER A 35 -11.51 9.25 -3.83
N ALA A 36 -11.18 8.07 -4.36
CA ALA A 36 -12.18 7.05 -4.70
C ALA A 36 -12.89 6.46 -3.46
N LEU A 37 -12.26 6.55 -2.29
CA LEU A 37 -12.79 6.11 -1.00
C LEU A 37 -13.38 7.27 -0.17
N GLY A 38 -13.56 8.44 -0.78
CA GLY A 38 -14.03 9.65 -0.12
C GLY A 38 -12.97 10.24 0.82
N ASP A 39 -11.72 10.29 0.36
CA ASP A 39 -10.54 10.77 1.11
C ASP A 39 -10.29 10.00 2.42
N ARG A 40 -10.76 8.76 2.47
CA ARG A 40 -10.45 7.81 3.54
C ARG A 40 -9.35 6.87 3.10
N THR A 41 -8.64 6.32 4.08
CA THR A 41 -7.65 5.29 3.84
C THR A 41 -8.33 3.93 3.64
N PRO A 42 -7.73 3.00 2.90
CA PRO A 42 -8.27 1.65 2.75
C PRO A 42 -8.58 0.95 4.08
N ASP A 43 -7.70 1.10 5.09
CA ASP A 43 -7.93 0.52 6.42
C ASP A 43 -9.15 1.13 7.10
N ALA A 44 -9.37 2.45 6.94
CA ALA A 44 -10.54 3.12 7.53
C ALA A 44 -11.86 2.65 6.89
N VAL A 45 -11.86 2.36 5.58
CA VAL A 45 -13.05 1.81 4.91
C VAL A 45 -13.30 0.37 5.32
N TYR A 46 -12.25 -0.47 5.36
CA TYR A 46 -12.36 -1.85 5.80
C TYR A 46 -12.85 -1.97 7.25
N ALA A 47 -12.32 -1.12 8.15
CA ALA A 47 -12.76 -1.08 9.55
C ALA A 47 -14.21 -0.60 9.72
N ALA A 48 -14.73 0.20 8.78
CA ALA A 48 -16.12 0.65 8.77
C ALA A 48 -17.11 -0.41 8.26
N GLY A 49 -16.63 -1.56 7.78
CA GLY A 49 -17.47 -2.69 7.34
C GLY A 49 -18.21 -2.46 6.02
N ILE A 50 -17.71 -1.56 5.17
CA ILE A 50 -18.24 -1.27 3.83
C ILE A 50 -17.60 -2.21 2.80
#